data_AF-A0A937YA09-F1
#
_entry.id   AF-A0A937YA09-F1
#
_cell.length_a   1.000
_cell.length_b   1.000
_cell.length_c   1.000
_cell.angle_alpha   90.00
_cell.angle_beta   90.00
_cell.angle_gamma   90.00
#
_symmetry.space_group_name_H-M   'P 1'
#
loop_
_entity.id
_entity.type
_entity.pdbx_description
1 polymer ?
#
loop_
_entity_poly.entity_id
_entity_poly.type
_entity_poly.pdbx_seq_one_letter_code
_entity_poly.pdbx_strand_id
1 'polypeptide(L)' 'MSGGILKELNAEIIRIMAQPDMVEFMRKQRLQVYPPHSAEQFARQIQSELEGWIRVAKAARVEAQ' A
#
# COMPACT_ATOMS: atom_id res chain seq x y z
N MET A 1 -11.73 -11.42 17.71
CA MET A 1 -12.72 -11.60 16.62
C MET A 1 -12.45 -10.71 15.38
N SER A 2 -11.37 -9.92 15.32
CA SER A 2 -11.10 -8.95 14.23
C SER A 2 -10.25 -9.47 13.05
N GLY A 3 -9.57 -10.61 13.19
CA GLY A 3 -8.65 -11.12 12.16
C GLY A 3 -9.31 -11.75 10.93
N GLY A 4 -10.61 -12.11 11.00
CA GLY A 4 -11.34 -12.71 9.88
C GLY A 4 -11.67 -11.70 8.78
N ILE A 5 -12.28 -10.57 9.17
CA ILE A 5 -12.69 -9.49 8.27
C ILE A 5 -11.49 -8.93 7.48
N LEU A 6 -10.35 -8.75 8.15
CA LEU A 6 -9.16 -8.20 7.50
C LEU A 6 -8.60 -9.14 6.41
N LYS A 7 -8.66 -10.46 6.65
CA LYS A 7 -8.21 -11.46 5.68
C LYS A 7 -9.14 -11.53 4.48
N GLU A 8 -10.45 -11.50 4.72
CA GLU A 8 -11.47 -11.49 3.66
C GLU A 8 -11.34 -10.24 2.78
N LEU A 9 -11.18 -9.06 3.39
CA LEU A 9 -10.97 -7.81 2.65
C LEU A 9 -9.69 -7.87 1.80
N ASN A 10 -8.58 -8.36 2.36
CA ASN A 10 -7.33 -8.46 1.61
C ASN A 10 -7.48 -9.42 0.42
N ALA A 11 -8.13 -10.57 0.61
CA ALA A 11 -8.38 -11.51 -0.47
C ALA A 11 -9.25 -10.92 -1.59
N GLU A 12 -10.31 -10.17 -1.23
CA GLU A 12 -11.16 -9.48 -2.19
C GLU A 12 -10.40 -8.41 -2.99
N ILE A 13 -9.58 -7.59 -2.32
CA ILE A 13 -8.77 -6.55 -2.99
C ILE A 13 -7.81 -7.21 -3.98
N ILE A 14 -7.10 -8.26 -3.57
CA ILE A 14 -6.17 -8.99 -4.44
C ILE A 14 -6.90 -9.55 -5.67
N ARG A 15 -8.09 -10.12 -5.45
CA ARG A 15 -8.93 -10.65 -6.53
C ARG A 15 -9.31 -9.56 -7.53
N ILE A 16 -9.76 -8.40 -7.05
CA ILE A 16 -10.15 -7.26 -7.89
C ILE A 16 -8.95 -6.72 -8.67
N MET A 17 -7.80 -6.56 -8.00
CA MET A 17 -6.57 -6.07 -8.64
C MET A 17 -6.04 -7.01 -9.73
N ALA A 18 -6.34 -8.30 -9.65
CA ALA A 18 -5.98 -9.30 -10.64
C ALA A 18 -6.95 -9.37 -11.83
N GLN A 19 -8.08 -8.65 -11.82
CA GLN A 19 -9.04 -8.69 -12.92
C GLN A 19 -8.46 -8.04 -14.19
N PRO A 20 -8.69 -8.59 -15.39
CA PRO A 20 -8.06 -8.10 -16.62
C PRO A 20 -8.36 -6.62 -16.94
N ASP A 21 -9.58 -6.18 -16.69
CA ASP A 21 -10.02 -4.79 -16.84
C ASP A 21 -9.28 -3.86 -15.88
N MET A 22 -9.07 -4.30 -14.64
CA MET A 22 -8.32 -3.56 -13.64
C MET A 22 -6.83 -3.47 -13.98
N VAL A 23 -6.24 -4.58 -14.44
CA VAL A 23 -4.85 -4.60 -14.92
C VAL A 23 -4.68 -3.66 -16.12
N GLU A 24 -5.62 -3.68 -17.08
CA GLU A 24 -5.58 -2.78 -18.22
C GLU A 24 -5.74 -1.31 -17.80
N PHE A 25 -6.64 -1.04 -16.85
CA PHE A 25 -6.83 0.29 -16.26
C PHE A 25 -5.54 0.80 -15.62
N MET A 26 -4.90 0.01 -14.75
CA MET A 26 -3.64 0.40 -14.10
C MET A 26 -2.53 0.63 -15.12
N ARG A 27 -2.43 -0.23 -16.15
CA ARG A 27 -1.46 -0.07 -17.24
C ARG A 27 -1.66 1.25 -18.00
N LYS A 28 -2.91 1.62 -18.33
CA LYS A 28 -3.23 2.89 -18.99
C LYS A 28 -2.84 4.10 -18.16
N GLN A 29 -3.00 4.00 -16.84
CA GLN A 29 -2.61 5.04 -15.88
C GLN A 29 -1.10 5.03 -15.56
N ARG A 30 -0.31 4.13 -16.18
CA ARG A 30 1.12 3.93 -15.89
C ARG A 30 1.40 3.63 -14.41
N LEU A 31 0.42 3.01 -13.74
CA LEU A 31 0.57 2.56 -12.37
C LEU A 31 1.23 1.18 -12.36
N GLN A 32 2.19 1.00 -11.45
CA GLN A 32 2.71 -0.32 -11.14
C GLN A 32 1.79 -1.00 -10.14
N VAL A 33 1.36 -2.22 -10.48
CA VAL A 33 0.70 -3.11 -9.54
C VAL A 33 1.77 -3.61 -8.58
N TYR A 34 1.71 -3.18 -7.33
CA TYR A 34 2.53 -3.80 -6.30
C TYR A 34 2.04 -5.23 -6.07
N PRO A 35 2.96 -6.20 -5.88
CA PRO A 35 2.57 -7.55 -5.50
C PRO A 35 1.69 -7.51 -4.24
N PRO A 36 0.81 -8.49 -4.04
CA PRO A 36 0.00 -8.54 -2.83
C PRO A 36 0.91 -8.68 -1.60
N HIS A 37 0.88 -7.68 -0.72
CA HIS A 37 1.54 -7.74 0.59
C HIS A 37 0.61 -8.42 1.60
N SER A 38 1.16 -9.21 2.52
CA SER A 38 0.42 -9.52 3.75
C SER A 38 0.18 -8.24 4.54
N ALA A 39 -0.83 -8.21 5.42
CA ALA A 39 -1.08 -7.05 6.27
C ALA A 39 0.16 -6.65 7.09
N GLU A 40 0.94 -7.64 7.55
CA GLU A 40 2.19 -7.45 8.29
C GLU A 40 3.33 -6.94 7.42
N GLN A 41 3.39 -7.34 6.14
CA GLN A 41 4.37 -6.79 5.19
C GLN A 41 4.06 -5.33 4.88
N PHE A 42 2.78 -5.02 4.65
CA PHE A 42 2.32 -3.64 4.42
C PHE A 42 2.57 -2.75 5.65
N ALA A 43 2.24 -3.21 6.86
CA ALA A 43 2.49 -2.46 8.08
C ALA A 43 3.99 -2.15 8.29
N ARG A 44 4.87 -3.13 8.01
CA ARG A 44 6.32 -2.93 8.09
C ARG A 44 6.83 -1.92 7.06
N GLN A 45 6.29 -1.93 5.85
CA GLN A 45 6.64 -0.94 4.83
C GLN A 45 6.23 0.46 5.27
N ILE A 46 4.97 0.65 5.70
CA ILE A 46 4.47 1.95 6.17
C ILE A 46 5.32 2.49 7.33
N GLN A 47 5.68 1.63 8.28
CA GLN A 47 6.55 2.03 9.38
C GLN A 47 7.93 2.48 8.89
N SER A 48 8.55 1.73 7.97
CA SER A 48 9.85 2.09 7.40
C SER A 48 9.80 3.41 6.61
N GLU A 49 8.75 3.62 5.83
CA GLU A 49 8.53 4.87 5.07
C GLU A 49 8.34 6.05 6.01
N LEU A 50 7.52 5.91 7.06
CA LEU A 50 7.34 6.94 8.09
C LEU A 50 8.68 7.35 8.72
N GLU A 51 9.47 6.39 9.17
CA GLU A 51 10.79 6.66 9.76
C GLU A 51 11.76 7.32 8.76
N GLY A 52 11.69 6.95 7.48
CA GLY A 52 12.44 7.58 6.40
C GLY A 52 12.04 9.04 6.20
N TRP A 53 10.74 9.29 6.00
CA TRP A 53 10.22 10.63 5.72
C TRP A 53 10.33 11.57 6.91
N ILE A 54 10.20 11.09 8.15
CA ILE A 54 10.46 11.89 9.36
C ILE A 54 11.90 12.42 9.35
N ARG A 55 12.88 11.59 8.97
CA ARG A 55 14.29 12.03 8.88
C ARG A 55 14.46 13.09 7.79
N VAL A 56 13.88 12.88 6.62
CA VAL A 56 13.92 13.85 5.51
C VAL A 56 13.28 15.18 5.91
N ALA A 57 12.08 15.16 6.49
CA ALA A 57 11.35 16.35 6.90
C ALA A 57 12.11 17.16 7.96
N LYS A 58 12.69 16.49 8.96
CA LYS A 58 13.54 17.13 9.98
C LYS A 58 14.79 17.78 9.37
N ALA A 59 15.46 17.09 8.44
CA ALA A 59 16.63 17.63 7.77
C ALA A 59 16.29 18.85 6.90
N ALA A 60 15.14 18.82 6.24
CA ALA A 60 14.64 19.89 5.38
C ALA A 60 13.93 21.03 6.14
N ARG A 61 13.72 20.90 7.47
CA ARG A 61 12.95 21.83 8.31
C ARG A 61 11.55 22.12 7.74
N VAL A 62 10.92 21.10 7.17
CA VAL A 62 9.55 21.19 6.66
C VAL A 62 8.59 21.08 7.83
N GLU A 63 7.74 22.09 8.01
CA GLU A 63 6.62 22.07 8.95
C GLU A 63 5.34 21.68 8.19
N ALA A 64 4.50 20.85 8.81
CA ALA A 64 3.18 20.57 8.25
C ALA A 64 2.31 21.83 8.36
N GLN A 65 1.59 22.15 7.29
CA GLN A 65 0.61 23.25 7.28
C GLN A 65 -0.67 22.87 8.00
#